data_AF-A0A812J8U1-F1
#
_entry.id   AF-A0A812J8U1-F1
#
_cell.length_a   1.000
_cell.length_b   1.000
_cell.length_c   1.000
_cell.angle_alpha   90.00
_cell.angle_beta   90.00
_cell.angle_gamma   90.00
#
_symmetry.space_group_name_H-M   'P 1'
#
loop_
_entity.id
_entity.type
_entity.pdbx_description
1 polymer ?
#
loop_
_entity_poly.entity_id
_entity_poly.type
_entity_poly.pdbx_seq_one_letter_code
_entity_poly.pdbx_strand_id
1 'polypeptide(L)'
;MEVPAAVRKKTDAFFDFDELEACGPIKQGELLSEKRRDDAHLDFDEMEEAKKSESRSSCRMLEPGQRVVIEGLKTHNAFNGLRGIIELFDEATGRYNVQLGSDIAQTAKIKGENLRALVLQEPKASPLGECVDASWMWPRRIRTSQTATDVILSIDHELDQTASKDLSARRGTFKNFILKWRPDKYPDDEAFAGKVFRYLMSRRDRYLDPRLC
;
A
#
# COMPACT_ATOMS: atom_id res chain seq x y z
N MET A 1 4.02 46.86 47.18
CA MET A 1 3.02 45.79 47.02
C MET A 1 3.60 44.79 46.03
N GLU A 2 4.30 43.78 46.56
CA GLU A 2 5.00 42.76 45.78
C GLU A 2 4.02 41.64 45.39
N VAL A 3 4.13 41.16 44.14
CA VAL A 3 3.29 40.08 43.60
C VAL A 3 4.14 38.80 43.55
N PRO A 4 3.74 37.68 44.18
CA PRO A 4 4.57 36.48 44.24
C PRO A 4 4.54 35.68 42.92
N ALA A 5 5.72 35.17 42.56
CA ALA A 5 5.98 34.34 41.40
C ALA A 5 5.38 32.92 41.54
N ALA A 6 4.50 32.55 40.61
CA ALA A 6 3.89 31.22 40.57
C ALA A 6 4.79 30.22 39.83
N VAL A 7 5.38 29.30 40.59
CA VAL A 7 6.13 28.12 40.13
C VAL A 7 5.17 27.14 39.44
N ARG A 8 5.26 26.99 38.12
CA ARG A 8 4.53 25.95 37.38
C ARG A 8 5.31 24.64 37.41
N LYS A 9 4.75 23.64 38.10
CA LYS A 9 5.25 22.27 38.16
C LYS A 9 5.06 21.60 36.79
N LYS A 10 6.13 21.01 36.28
CA LYS A 10 6.18 20.20 35.06
C LYS A 10 5.87 18.76 35.45
N THR A 11 4.75 18.22 34.98
CA THR A 11 4.43 16.80 35.12
C THR A 11 4.78 16.11 33.82
N ASP A 12 5.90 15.39 33.82
CA ASP A 12 6.29 14.47 32.76
C ASP A 12 5.46 13.19 32.92
N ALA A 13 4.55 12.94 31.97
CA ALA A 13 3.87 11.65 31.85
C ALA A 13 4.67 10.79 30.86
N PHE A 14 5.44 9.87 31.44
CA PHE A 14 6.13 8.77 30.81
C PHE A 14 5.06 7.75 30.37
N PHE A 15 4.98 7.43 29.07
CA PHE A 15 4.07 6.41 28.55
C PHE A 15 4.91 5.18 28.20
N ASP A 16 4.70 4.09 28.94
CA ASP A 16 5.23 2.76 28.67
C ASP A 16 4.60 2.18 27.39
N PHE A 17 5.45 1.71 26.47
CA PHE A 17 5.09 1.00 25.25
C PHE A 17 5.76 -0.37 25.32
N ASP A 18 5.14 -1.30 26.03
CA ASP A 18 5.59 -2.69 26.06
C ASP A 18 4.39 -3.59 26.38
N GLU A 19 3.77 -4.16 25.34
CA GLU A 19 3.02 -5.40 25.52
C GLU A 19 3.01 -6.20 24.21
N LEU A 20 3.88 -7.22 24.22
CA LEU A 20 3.93 -8.37 23.34
C LEU A 20 2.63 -9.18 23.33
N GLU A 21 2.48 -10.07 22.34
CA GLU A 21 1.97 -11.47 22.39
C GLU A 21 1.33 -11.79 21.01
N ALA A 22 1.46 -12.95 20.35
CA ALA A 22 2.25 -14.16 20.49
C ALA A 22 2.09 -14.97 19.18
N CYS A 23 3.06 -15.85 18.90
CA CYS A 23 3.11 -16.77 17.76
C CYS A 23 2.19 -17.99 17.99
N GLY A 24 1.58 -18.54 16.92
CA GLY A 24 0.77 -19.76 16.97
C GLY A 24 1.08 -20.74 15.82
N PRO A 25 1.00 -22.08 16.03
CA PRO A 25 1.79 -23.06 15.29
C PRO A 25 1.11 -23.71 14.07
N ILE A 26 1.97 -24.21 13.18
CA ILE A 26 1.75 -25.04 11.99
C ILE A 26 1.16 -26.40 12.39
N LYS A 27 0.12 -26.86 11.68
CA LYS A 27 -0.35 -28.26 11.75
C LYS A 27 -0.06 -28.98 10.42
N GLN A 28 0.84 -29.95 10.49
CA GLN A 28 1.02 -31.00 9.49
C GLN A 28 -0.05 -32.08 9.72
N GLY A 29 -0.66 -32.58 8.65
CA GLY A 29 -1.29 -33.90 8.56
C GLY A 29 -0.91 -34.47 7.19
N GLU A 30 -0.25 -35.64 7.08
CA GLU A 30 -0.83 -36.99 7.18
C GLU A 30 -2.07 -37.13 6.26
N LEU A 31 -2.23 -38.11 5.36
CA LEU A 31 -1.72 -39.48 5.31
C LEU A 31 -2.04 -40.07 3.92
N LEU A 32 -1.26 -41.09 3.55
CA LEU A 32 -1.32 -41.95 2.36
C LEU A 32 -2.72 -42.46 1.94
N SER A 33 -2.89 -42.69 0.64
CA SER A 33 -3.49 -43.94 0.15
C SER A 33 -3.06 -44.28 -1.28
N GLU A 34 -2.19 -45.28 -1.39
CA GLU A 34 -2.01 -46.10 -2.58
C GLU A 34 -3.32 -46.82 -2.93
N LYS A 35 -3.70 -46.82 -4.21
CA LYS A 35 -4.51 -47.93 -4.74
C LYS A 35 -4.17 -48.19 -6.20
N ARG A 36 -3.53 -49.35 -6.39
CA ARG A 36 -3.27 -50.03 -7.66
C ARG A 36 -4.58 -50.58 -8.26
N ARG A 37 -4.55 -50.71 -9.59
CA ARG A 37 -5.16 -51.72 -10.50
C ARG A 37 -5.61 -50.99 -11.77
N ASP A 38 -4.81 -51.01 -12.82
CA ASP A 38 -4.63 -52.11 -13.78
C ASP A 38 -5.79 -52.18 -14.80
N ASP A 39 -5.35 -52.20 -16.06
CA ASP A 39 -5.95 -52.86 -17.21
C ASP A 39 -7.02 -52.15 -18.06
N ALA A 40 -6.48 -51.58 -19.15
CA ALA A 40 -6.77 -51.89 -20.55
C ALA A 40 -8.08 -51.38 -21.18
N HIS A 41 -7.97 -50.77 -22.37
CA HIS A 41 -8.33 -51.40 -23.66
C HIS A 41 -8.78 -50.39 -24.74
N LEU A 42 -7.93 -50.24 -25.77
CA LEU A 42 -8.14 -49.84 -27.19
C LEU A 42 -8.71 -48.43 -27.49
N ASP A 43 -7.92 -47.56 -28.12
CA ASP A 43 -7.62 -47.43 -29.57
C ASP A 43 -8.81 -46.87 -30.38
N PHE A 44 -8.47 -45.96 -31.32
CA PHE A 44 -9.30 -45.49 -32.45
C PHE A 44 -10.04 -44.13 -32.30
N ASP A 45 -9.34 -43.08 -31.86
CA ASP A 45 -9.64 -41.70 -32.32
C ASP A 45 -8.36 -40.83 -32.33
N GLU A 46 -7.26 -41.49 -32.66
CA GLU A 46 -5.90 -40.96 -32.69
C GLU A 46 -5.54 -40.46 -34.09
N MET A 47 -6.31 -39.51 -34.65
CA MET A 47 -5.83 -38.79 -35.84
C MET A 47 -6.46 -37.42 -36.17
N GLU A 48 -7.22 -36.78 -35.27
CA GLU A 48 -7.81 -35.46 -35.58
C GLU A 48 -7.72 -34.36 -34.52
N GLU A 49 -6.79 -34.43 -33.57
CA GLU A 49 -6.59 -33.33 -32.59
C GLU A 49 -5.18 -32.73 -32.63
N ALA A 50 -4.52 -32.76 -33.79
CA ALA A 50 -3.18 -32.17 -34.01
C ALA A 50 -3.21 -30.75 -34.62
N LYS A 51 -4.38 -30.12 -34.78
CA LYS A 51 -4.50 -28.77 -35.39
C LYS A 51 -4.95 -27.66 -34.43
N LYS A 52 -4.93 -27.90 -33.11
CA LYS A 52 -5.41 -26.94 -32.10
C LYS A 52 -4.33 -26.50 -31.10
N SER A 53 -3.08 -26.32 -31.55
CA SER A 53 -2.03 -25.75 -30.69
C SER A 53 -1.18 -24.65 -31.34
N GLU A 54 -1.34 -24.36 -32.63
CA GLU A 54 -0.60 -23.28 -33.31
C GLU A 54 -1.23 -21.89 -33.16
N SER A 55 -2.29 -21.75 -32.36
CA SER A 55 -2.87 -20.45 -32.08
C SER A 55 -2.18 -19.78 -30.89
N ARG A 56 -1.30 -18.81 -31.21
CA ARG A 56 -1.16 -17.49 -30.56
C ARG A 56 -0.08 -17.25 -29.50
N SER A 57 0.97 -18.04 -29.40
CA SER A 57 2.17 -17.59 -28.66
C SER A 57 3.10 -16.82 -29.59
N SER A 58 2.66 -15.64 -30.05
CA SER A 58 3.60 -14.65 -30.59
C SER A 58 4.67 -14.44 -29.53
N CYS A 59 5.92 -14.80 -29.84
CA CYS A 59 7.07 -14.74 -28.94
C CYS A 59 7.24 -13.32 -28.42
N ARG A 60 6.55 -13.00 -27.33
CA ARG A 60 6.77 -11.78 -26.57
C ARG A 60 8.03 -12.05 -25.77
N MET A 61 9.17 -11.54 -26.26
CA MET A 61 10.36 -11.44 -25.43
C MET A 61 9.99 -10.60 -24.22
N LEU A 62 10.12 -11.18 -23.03
CA LEU A 62 9.80 -10.52 -21.78
C LEU A 62 11.09 -9.95 -21.22
N GLU A 63 11.03 -8.72 -20.71
CA GLU A 63 12.21 -8.04 -20.20
C GLU A 63 12.45 -8.38 -18.71
N PRO A 64 13.71 -8.49 -18.27
CA PRO A 64 14.03 -8.51 -16.84
C PRO A 64 13.38 -7.32 -16.12
N GLY A 65 12.81 -7.57 -14.93
CA GLY A 65 12.04 -6.61 -14.14
C GLY A 65 10.54 -6.59 -14.46
N GLN A 66 10.09 -7.26 -15.52
CA GLN A 66 8.68 -7.30 -15.89
C GLN A 66 7.87 -8.21 -14.94
N ARG A 67 6.68 -7.74 -14.54
CA ARG A 67 5.73 -8.54 -13.76
C ARG A 67 4.99 -9.52 -14.66
N VAL A 68 4.91 -10.76 -14.23
CA VAL A 68 4.26 -11.84 -14.97
C VAL A 68 3.33 -12.66 -14.08
N VAL A 69 2.29 -13.24 -14.69
CA VAL A 69 1.50 -14.33 -14.09
C VAL A 69 1.89 -15.64 -14.75
N ILE A 70 2.06 -16.66 -13.93
CA ILE A 70 2.34 -18.02 -14.41
C ILE A 70 1.03 -18.72 -14.70
N GLU A 71 0.93 -19.36 -15.86
CA GLU A 71 -0.22 -20.19 -16.25
C GLU A 71 0.23 -21.37 -17.12
N GLY A 72 -0.62 -22.39 -17.27
CA GLY A 72 -0.35 -23.48 -18.22
C GLY A 72 0.64 -24.56 -17.77
N LEU A 73 1.16 -24.51 -16.53
CA LEU A 73 2.03 -25.58 -16.02
C LEU A 73 1.22 -26.87 -15.74
N LYS A 74 1.61 -27.98 -16.39
CA LYS A 74 1.02 -29.31 -16.18
C LYS A 74 1.59 -30.04 -14.96
N THR A 75 2.90 -29.92 -14.71
CA THR A 75 3.60 -30.65 -13.65
C THR A 75 3.53 -29.98 -12.28
N HIS A 76 3.45 -28.65 -12.25
CA HIS A 76 3.39 -27.88 -11.01
C HIS A 76 2.27 -26.83 -11.07
N ASN A 77 1.03 -27.31 -11.06
CA ASN A 77 -0.17 -26.47 -11.10
C ASN A 77 -0.27 -25.48 -9.92
N ALA A 78 0.41 -25.75 -8.80
CA ALA A 78 0.46 -24.87 -7.64
C ALA A 78 1.05 -23.49 -7.95
N PHE A 79 1.86 -23.36 -9.01
CA PHE A 79 2.38 -22.05 -9.44
C PHE A 79 1.43 -21.31 -10.39
N ASN A 80 0.40 -21.97 -10.94
CA ASN A 80 -0.55 -21.31 -11.83
C ASN A 80 -1.36 -20.27 -11.04
N GLY A 81 -1.42 -19.05 -11.55
CA GLY A 81 -2.06 -17.91 -10.89
C GLY A 81 -1.13 -17.12 -9.97
N LEU A 82 0.08 -17.62 -9.67
CA LEU A 82 1.07 -16.85 -8.92
C LEU A 82 1.68 -15.74 -9.78
N ARG A 83 2.03 -14.65 -9.11
CA ARG A 83 2.66 -13.48 -9.72
C ARG A 83 4.13 -13.44 -9.34
N GLY A 84 4.96 -13.08 -10.30
CA GLY A 84 6.39 -12.93 -10.08
C GLY A 84 7.01 -11.84 -10.93
N ILE A 85 8.30 -11.60 -10.70
CA ILE A 85 9.12 -10.65 -11.45
C ILE A 85 10.19 -11.45 -12.18
N ILE A 86 10.40 -11.16 -13.46
CA ILE A 86 11.48 -11.78 -14.23
C ILE A 86 12.81 -11.23 -13.73
N GLU A 87 13.73 -12.10 -13.33
CA GLU A 87 15.07 -11.70 -12.90
C GLU A 87 16.06 -11.74 -14.07
N LEU A 88 16.08 -12.86 -14.80
CA LEU A 88 17.02 -13.08 -15.91
C LEU A 88 16.42 -14.08 -16.93
N PHE A 89 16.69 -13.85 -18.22
CA PHE A 89 16.45 -14.84 -19.26
C PHE A 89 17.71 -15.69 -19.49
N ASP A 90 17.56 -17.01 -19.43
CA ASP A 90 18.63 -17.97 -19.70
C ASP A 90 18.53 -18.43 -21.16
N GLU A 91 19.31 -17.79 -22.04
CA GLU A 91 19.35 -18.09 -23.47
C GLU A 91 19.77 -19.54 -23.76
N ALA A 92 20.58 -20.16 -22.90
CA ALA A 92 21.05 -21.52 -23.10
C ALA A 92 19.91 -22.54 -22.95
N THR A 93 18.94 -22.26 -22.07
CA THR A 93 17.80 -23.17 -21.80
C THR A 93 16.49 -22.69 -22.40
N GLY A 94 16.41 -21.43 -22.84
CA GLY A 94 15.18 -20.79 -23.30
C GLY A 94 14.14 -20.62 -22.18
N ARG A 95 14.58 -20.51 -20.93
CA ARG A 95 13.71 -20.37 -19.74
C ARG A 95 14.00 -19.06 -19.01
N TYR A 96 12.97 -18.52 -18.37
CA TYR A 96 13.06 -17.33 -17.53
C TYR A 96 13.19 -17.73 -16.07
N ASN A 97 14.08 -17.06 -15.34
CA ASN A 97 14.12 -17.09 -13.88
C ASN A 97 13.10 -16.08 -13.37
N VAL A 98 12.05 -16.56 -12.71
CA VAL A 98 10.97 -15.73 -12.16
C VAL A 98 11.01 -15.81 -10.65
N GLN A 99 11.17 -14.66 -9.99
CA GLN A 99 11.10 -14.51 -8.55
C GLN A 99 9.64 -14.44 -8.10
N LEU A 100 9.24 -15.33 -7.19
CA LEU A 100 7.88 -15.49 -6.68
C LEU A 100 7.76 -14.89 -5.28
N GLY A 101 6.80 -13.98 -5.08
CA GLY A 101 6.51 -13.40 -3.76
C GLY A 101 7.51 -12.34 -3.29
N SER A 102 7.34 -11.89 -2.04
CA SER A 102 8.22 -10.88 -1.41
C SER A 102 9.52 -11.48 -0.86
N ASP A 103 9.57 -12.80 -0.72
CA ASP A 103 10.73 -13.49 -0.17
C ASP A 103 11.74 -13.78 -1.27
N ILE A 104 12.98 -13.33 -1.07
CA ILE A 104 14.06 -13.35 -2.08
C ILE A 104 14.47 -14.79 -2.49
N ALA A 105 14.02 -15.80 -1.76
CA ALA A 105 14.51 -17.17 -1.90
C ALA A 105 13.76 -18.06 -2.90
N GLN A 106 12.61 -17.67 -3.44
CA GLN A 106 11.83 -18.52 -4.35
C GLN A 106 11.96 -18.07 -5.80
N THR A 107 12.87 -18.71 -6.54
CA THR A 107 13.03 -18.50 -8.00
C THR A 107 12.62 -19.76 -8.76
N ALA A 108 11.80 -19.59 -9.80
CA ALA A 108 11.33 -20.69 -10.65
C ALA A 108 11.80 -20.52 -12.10
N LYS A 109 12.26 -21.60 -12.72
CA LYS A 109 12.68 -21.65 -14.14
C LYS A 109 11.49 -22.03 -15.03
N ILE A 110 10.92 -21.06 -15.73
CA ILE A 110 9.66 -21.22 -16.46
C ILE A 110 9.85 -20.87 -17.94
N LYS A 111 9.23 -21.63 -18.84
CA LYS A 111 9.22 -21.31 -20.27
C LYS A 111 8.37 -20.07 -20.55
N GLY A 112 8.78 -19.25 -21.53
CA GLY A 112 8.03 -18.04 -21.91
C GLY A 112 6.57 -18.28 -22.30
N GLU A 113 6.24 -19.47 -22.83
CA GLU A 113 4.86 -19.87 -23.19
C GLU A 113 3.91 -19.95 -21.99
N ASN A 114 4.45 -20.15 -20.78
CA ASN A 114 3.69 -20.26 -19.53
C ASN A 114 3.67 -18.94 -18.74
N LEU A 115 4.16 -17.84 -19.33
CA LEU A 115 4.22 -16.53 -18.70
C LEU A 115 3.34 -15.55 -19.44
N ARG A 116 2.38 -14.94 -18.73
CA ARG A 116 1.65 -13.76 -19.22
C ARG A 116 2.23 -12.51 -18.61
N ALA A 117 2.73 -11.63 -19.47
CA ALA A 117 3.03 -10.25 -19.11
C ALA A 117 1.80 -9.62 -18.45
N LEU A 118 1.94 -9.30 -17.16
CA LEU A 118 1.10 -8.26 -16.59
C LEU A 118 1.64 -6.98 -17.20
N VAL A 119 1.04 -6.58 -18.32
CA VAL A 119 0.98 -5.17 -18.63
C VAL A 119 0.34 -4.58 -17.39
N LEU A 120 1.17 -4.01 -16.51
CA LEU A 120 0.70 -3.01 -15.58
C LEU A 120 0.08 -2.02 -16.55
N GLN A 121 -1.24 -2.10 -16.71
CA GLN A 121 -1.95 -0.98 -17.28
C GLN A 121 -1.57 0.09 -16.30
N GLU A 122 -0.56 0.91 -16.64
CA GLU A 122 -0.47 2.25 -16.14
C GLU A 122 -1.91 2.70 -16.22
N PRO A 123 -2.57 2.91 -15.06
CA PRO A 123 -4.01 3.10 -15.01
C PRO A 123 -4.26 4.12 -16.09
N LYS A 124 -4.91 3.69 -17.21
CA LYS A 124 -4.99 4.49 -18.43
C LYS A 124 -5.43 5.83 -17.92
N ALA A 125 -4.52 6.79 -17.94
CA ALA A 125 -4.77 8.03 -17.25
C ALA A 125 -5.98 8.56 -17.99
N SER A 126 -7.15 8.44 -17.37
CA SER A 126 -8.28 9.25 -17.72
C SER A 126 -7.66 10.64 -17.76
N PRO A 127 -7.70 11.38 -18.88
CA PRO A 127 -7.06 12.68 -18.99
C PRO A 127 -7.68 13.74 -18.06
N LEU A 128 -8.42 13.31 -17.02
CA LEU A 128 -9.02 14.14 -15.99
C LEU A 128 -8.75 13.50 -14.63
N GLY A 129 -7.55 13.79 -14.14
CA GLY A 129 -7.26 14.14 -12.75
C GLY A 129 -7.87 13.28 -11.65
N GLU A 130 -7.15 12.25 -11.23
CA GLU A 130 -7.21 11.77 -9.84
C GLU A 130 -5.86 11.12 -9.46
N CYS A 131 -5.03 11.90 -8.77
CA CYS A 131 -3.81 11.43 -8.15
C CYS A 131 -4.15 10.57 -6.92
N VAL A 132 -4.14 9.26 -7.06
CA VAL A 132 -4.10 8.32 -5.91
C VAL A 132 -2.65 8.16 -5.45
N ASP A 133 -2.18 9.01 -4.55
CA ASP A 133 -2.05 8.73 -3.11
C ASP A 133 -0.86 7.82 -2.75
N ALA A 134 0.35 8.34 -3.01
CA ALA A 134 1.53 8.07 -2.19
C ALA A 134 1.35 8.71 -0.78
N SER A 135 0.42 8.16 0.00
CA SER A 135 -0.12 8.74 1.23
C SER A 135 0.78 8.63 2.47
N TRP A 136 1.95 7.96 2.39
CA TRP A 136 2.71 7.60 3.61
C TRP A 136 4.14 8.14 3.72
N MET A 137 4.65 8.90 2.73
CA MET A 137 5.92 9.65 2.88
C MET A 137 5.63 11.15 2.97
N TRP A 138 5.88 11.71 4.15
CA TRP A 138 5.74 13.12 4.53
C TRP A 138 6.35 14.14 3.54
N PRO A 139 5.96 15.42 3.67
CA PRO A 139 4.68 15.97 3.32
C PRO A 139 4.62 16.26 1.82
N ARG A 140 3.48 15.93 1.19
CA ARG A 140 3.12 16.43 -0.15
C ARG A 140 3.48 17.90 -0.24
N ARG A 141 4.44 18.21 -1.12
CA ARG A 141 4.65 19.54 -1.70
C ARG A 141 3.26 20.17 -1.87
N ILE A 142 2.96 21.20 -1.08
CA ILE A 142 1.68 21.91 -1.16
C ILE A 142 1.49 22.19 -2.65
N ARG A 143 0.39 21.73 -3.24
CA ARG A 143 0.10 22.05 -4.65
C ARG A 143 0.14 23.57 -4.73
N THR A 144 1.02 24.10 -5.58
CA THR A 144 1.39 25.53 -5.69
C THR A 144 0.22 26.47 -6.01
N SER A 145 -1.01 25.95 -6.07
CA SER A 145 -2.24 26.68 -6.34
C SER A 145 -3.18 26.83 -5.13
N GLN A 146 -2.89 26.24 -3.97
CA GLN A 146 -3.78 26.40 -2.81
C GLN A 146 -3.59 27.75 -2.14
N THR A 147 -4.70 28.48 -1.96
CA THR A 147 -4.69 29.71 -1.18
C THR A 147 -4.85 29.40 0.31
N ALA A 148 -4.34 30.28 1.18
CA ALA A 148 -4.45 30.08 2.63
C ALA A 148 -5.92 30.04 3.08
N THR A 149 -6.80 30.73 2.36
CA THR A 149 -8.25 30.73 2.58
C THR A 149 -8.88 29.37 2.32
N ASP A 150 -8.49 28.68 1.26
CA ASP A 150 -9.03 27.35 0.94
C ASP A 150 -8.64 26.33 2.02
N VAL A 151 -7.38 26.41 2.47
CA VAL A 151 -6.87 25.57 3.56
C VAL A 151 -7.61 25.87 4.87
N ILE A 152 -7.85 27.15 5.18
CA ILE A 152 -8.61 27.57 6.35
C ILE A 152 -10.05 27.01 6.31
N LEU A 153 -10.73 27.10 5.16
CA LEU A 153 -12.07 26.53 4.99
C LEU A 153 -12.09 25.01 5.17
N SER A 154 -11.08 24.31 4.66
CA SER A 154 -10.93 22.88 4.86
C SER A 154 -10.72 22.52 6.34
N ILE A 155 -9.90 23.29 7.05
CA ILE A 155 -9.66 23.10 8.49
C ILE A 155 -10.95 23.32 9.26
N ASP A 156 -11.70 24.38 8.96
CA ASP A 156 -12.97 24.67 9.62
C ASP A 156 -13.97 23.52 9.46
N HIS A 157 -14.09 22.98 8.25
CA HIS A 157 -14.97 21.86 7.99
C HIS A 157 -14.59 20.63 8.83
N GLU A 158 -13.30 20.32 8.95
CA GLU A 158 -12.81 19.20 9.75
C GLU A 158 -12.97 19.44 11.26
N LEU A 159 -12.79 20.67 11.72
CA LEU A 159 -13.07 21.05 13.10
C LEU A 159 -14.58 20.91 13.41
N ASP A 160 -15.45 21.34 12.51
CA ASP A 160 -16.90 21.24 12.68
C ASP A 160 -17.36 19.77 12.69
N GLN A 161 -16.79 18.91 11.83
CA GLN A 161 -17.04 17.46 11.85
C GLN A 161 -16.64 16.79 13.17
N THR A 162 -15.66 17.34 13.87
CA THR A 162 -15.14 16.80 15.13
C THR A 162 -15.71 17.50 16.36
N ALA A 163 -16.55 18.53 16.19
CA ALA A 163 -17.11 19.31 17.29
C ALA A 163 -18.05 18.50 18.20
N SER A 164 -18.73 17.48 17.65
CA SER A 164 -19.61 16.58 18.41
C SER A 164 -18.87 15.48 19.19
N LYS A 165 -17.56 15.34 18.99
CA LYS A 165 -16.74 14.36 19.72
C LYS A 165 -16.42 14.88 21.13
N ASP A 166 -15.92 14.00 21.99
CA ASP A 166 -15.46 14.37 23.32
C ASP A 166 -14.28 15.37 23.27
N LEU A 167 -14.08 16.09 24.37
CA LEU A 167 -13.04 17.13 24.47
C LEU A 167 -11.62 16.59 24.28
N SER A 168 -11.34 15.34 24.63
CA SER A 168 -10.01 14.75 24.45
C SER A 168 -9.73 14.53 22.97
N ALA A 169 -10.68 13.96 22.23
CA ALA A 169 -10.60 13.81 20.78
C ALA A 169 -10.44 15.17 20.07
N ARG A 170 -11.24 16.18 20.44
CA ARG A 170 -11.14 17.55 19.90
C ARG A 170 -9.75 18.15 20.14
N ARG A 171 -9.20 18.02 21.35
CA ARG A 171 -7.84 18.48 21.68
C ARG A 171 -6.78 17.76 20.84
N GLY A 172 -6.93 16.46 20.61
CA GLY A 172 -6.05 15.67 19.74
C GLY A 172 -6.03 16.19 18.31
N THR A 173 -7.21 16.34 17.69
CA THR A 173 -7.36 16.87 16.33
C THR A 173 -6.76 18.28 16.22
N PHE A 174 -7.10 19.16 17.15
CA PHE A 174 -6.57 20.52 17.14
C PHE A 174 -5.04 20.55 17.28
N LYS A 175 -4.47 19.76 18.18
CA LYS A 175 -3.01 19.64 18.35
C LYS A 175 -2.34 19.17 17.06
N ASN A 176 -2.93 18.21 16.36
CA ASN A 176 -2.41 17.73 15.07
C ASN A 176 -2.35 18.85 14.03
N PHE A 177 -3.39 19.70 13.94
CA PHE A 177 -3.36 20.86 13.06
C PHE A 177 -2.28 21.88 13.44
N ILE A 178 -2.13 22.17 14.73
CA ILE A 178 -1.07 23.06 15.21
C ILE A 178 0.31 22.54 14.82
N LEU A 179 0.57 21.26 15.01
CA LEU A 179 1.84 20.63 14.66
C LEU A 179 2.08 20.62 13.15
N LYS A 180 1.03 20.31 12.38
CA LYS A 180 1.06 20.28 10.92
C LYS A 180 1.42 21.66 10.36
N TRP A 181 0.77 22.73 10.81
CA TRP A 181 0.89 24.07 10.24
C TRP A 181 1.91 24.98 10.95
N ARG A 182 2.92 24.42 11.62
CA ARG A 182 4.01 25.23 12.19
C ARG A 182 4.82 25.93 11.09
N PRO A 183 5.13 27.23 11.21
CA PRO A 183 5.96 27.95 10.24
C PRO A 183 7.32 27.28 9.98
N ASP A 184 7.93 26.72 11.02
CA ASP A 184 9.20 25.97 10.97
C ASP A 184 9.18 24.74 10.04
N LYS A 185 8.00 24.16 9.77
CA LYS A 185 7.86 23.03 8.84
C LYS A 185 7.77 23.45 7.37
N TYR A 186 7.64 24.75 7.10
CA TYR A 186 7.46 25.30 5.76
C TYR A 186 8.39 26.51 5.55
N PRO A 187 9.71 26.28 5.42
CA PRO A 187 10.67 27.36 5.24
C PRO A 187 10.43 28.14 3.94
N ASP A 188 9.97 27.47 2.88
CA ASP A 188 9.72 28.10 1.59
C ASP A 188 8.44 28.97 1.58
N ASP A 189 7.49 28.67 2.47
CA ASP A 189 6.14 29.26 2.51
C ASP A 189 5.77 29.72 3.93
N GLU A 190 6.72 30.32 4.65
CA GLU A 190 6.56 30.67 6.07
C GLU A 190 5.35 31.61 6.29
N ALA A 191 5.15 32.58 5.39
CA ALA A 191 4.04 33.52 5.44
C ALA A 191 2.67 32.82 5.31
N PHE A 192 2.59 31.77 4.49
CA PHE A 192 1.40 30.97 4.29
C PHE A 192 1.07 30.15 5.54
N ALA A 193 2.03 29.36 6.01
CA ALA A 193 1.88 28.53 7.21
C ALA A 193 1.59 29.41 8.44
N GLY A 194 2.27 30.55 8.58
CA GLY A 194 2.04 31.52 9.64
C GLY A 194 0.65 32.16 9.61
N LYS A 195 0.02 32.31 8.45
CA LYS A 195 -1.37 32.79 8.34
C LYS A 195 -2.35 31.73 8.83
N VAL A 196 -2.19 30.48 8.40
CA VAL A 196 -3.02 29.35 8.85
C VAL A 196 -2.84 29.09 10.35
N PHE A 197 -1.62 29.15 10.84
CA PHE A 197 -1.29 28.97 12.26
C PHE A 197 -1.93 30.04 13.16
N ARG A 198 -1.81 31.32 12.79
CA ARG A 198 -2.46 32.43 13.52
C ARG A 198 -3.97 32.25 13.56
N TYR A 199 -4.56 31.85 12.43
CA TYR A 199 -5.97 31.54 12.33
C TYR A 199 -6.39 30.44 13.31
N LEU A 200 -5.69 29.29 13.30
CA LEU A 200 -5.94 28.19 14.24
C LEU A 200 -5.88 28.68 15.69
N MET A 201 -4.85 29.44 16.06
CA MET A 201 -4.71 29.97 17.43
C MET A 201 -5.88 30.86 17.84
N SER A 202 -6.40 31.68 16.92
CA SER A 202 -7.57 32.53 17.20
C SER A 202 -8.85 31.73 17.48
N ARG A 203 -8.96 30.53 16.90
CA ARG A 203 -10.15 29.65 17.01
C ARG A 203 -10.07 28.66 18.17
N ARG A 204 -8.90 28.51 18.79
CA ARG A 204 -8.62 27.53 19.85
C ARG A 204 -9.60 27.60 21.01
N ASP A 205 -9.77 28.79 21.59
CA ASP A 205 -10.51 28.92 22.86
C ASP A 205 -12.01 28.64 22.64
N ARG A 206 -12.56 29.06 21.49
CA ARG A 206 -13.92 28.70 21.08
C ARG A 206 -14.05 27.21 20.82
N TYR A 207 -13.12 26.60 20.09
CA TYR A 207 -13.20 25.19 19.71
C TYR A 207 -12.89 24.22 20.86
N LEU A 208 -12.26 24.65 21.95
CA LEU A 208 -11.98 23.78 23.11
C LEU A 208 -12.88 24.10 24.32
N ASP A 209 -13.93 24.90 24.13
CA ASP A 209 -14.90 25.22 25.17
C ASP A 209 -15.70 23.95 25.55
N PRO A 210 -15.66 23.51 26.82
CA PRO A 210 -16.43 22.36 27.30
C PRO A 210 -17.93 22.52 27.17
N ARG A 211 -18.45 23.75 26.99
CA ARG A 211 -19.88 24.03 26.88
C ARG A 211 -20.47 23.74 25.50
N LEU A 212 -19.64 23.37 24.53
CA LEU A 212 -20.08 23.04 23.17
C LEU A 212 -20.35 21.54 22.95
N CYS A 213 -20.17 20.70 23.98
CA CYS A 213 -20.47 19.28 23.95
C CYS A 213 -21.82 18.99 24.61
#